data_AF-A0A7Z8LBR3-F1
#
_entry.id   AF-A0A7Z8LBR3-F1
#
_cell.length_a   1.000
_cell.length_b   1.000
_cell.length_c   1.000
_cell.angle_alpha   90.00
_cell.angle_beta   90.00
_cell.angle_gamma   90.00
#
_symmetry.space_group_name_H-M   'P 1'
#
loop_
_entity.id
_entity.type
_entity.pdbx_description
1 polymer ?
#
loop_
_entity_poly.entity_id
_entity_poly.type
_entity_poly.pdbx_seq_one_letter_code
_entity_poly.pdbx_strand_id
1 'polypeptide(L)'
;MSLALGCSRSASTDAPNQQETAAKPQALHSVITTISRTEDGQTLVEIPLGRDHGLTPGTLIRVMDPQTEGFMKGMLQVLTVAEAELSLARQIGLLDRNNPIAIGDPVLVISDVRELAISGQVRNVMEGESQQAQAQDTIERQQFTELRRNFTNELQTLSERHQSQLQEMEQRHQQEISDLQAAFQRRLERREAEHLTELSAVREALADEAVSELRRDREARGEEIKRLTTEKSRLLQQTEGLASQLALAAEDIRSLRREQERLRSAHEREIRAELETREILEQRIRELEVRLGLPGSRAPAVLVGDVGREETVLARLDRISRERSELLREVEVLRRQASNHEKAEDGEGGDGTSIRAQLSHLQSELGRTQARLEALRERQEGMELARLSAERSFFDLASQVLRLPSASPSVNLLQEELREQLHGLTAPQLSPATEGARP
;
A
#
# COMPACT_ATOMS: atom_id res chain seq x y z
N MET A 1 -10.81 12.33 40.81
CA MET A 1 -9.66 12.52 41.72
C MET A 1 -9.56 13.99 42.04
N SER A 2 -9.54 14.29 43.34
CA SER A 2 -9.56 15.63 43.93
C SER A 2 -8.23 16.38 43.83
N LEU A 3 -8.32 17.68 44.19
CA LEU A 3 -7.28 18.63 44.67
C LEU A 3 -6.65 19.53 43.60
N ALA A 4 -6.35 20.81 43.82
CA ALA A 4 -6.78 21.84 44.77
C ALA A 4 -6.11 23.15 44.30
N LEU A 5 -6.85 24.26 44.23
CA LEU A 5 -6.26 25.60 44.19
C LEU A 5 -5.67 25.94 45.57
N GLY A 6 -4.40 26.32 45.60
CA GLY A 6 -3.74 26.89 46.78
C GLY A 6 -3.55 28.40 46.61
N CYS A 7 -4.42 29.19 47.24
CA CYS A 7 -4.13 30.58 47.60
C CYS A 7 -3.39 30.60 48.94
N SER A 8 -2.26 31.28 49.04
CA SER A 8 -1.60 31.59 50.33
C SER A 8 -1.46 33.10 50.55
N ARG A 9 -1.95 33.49 51.73
CA ARG A 9 -1.95 34.81 52.37
C ARG A 9 -0.56 35.20 52.93
N SER A 10 -0.34 36.53 52.94
CA SER A 10 0.39 37.39 53.90
C SER A 10 1.26 36.77 55.02
N ALA A 11 2.47 37.32 55.18
CA ALA A 11 3.13 37.47 56.47
C ALA A 11 4.00 38.75 56.51
N SER A 12 3.76 39.56 57.53
CA SER A 12 4.48 40.75 58.00
C SER A 12 5.59 40.36 59.00
N THR A 13 6.69 41.14 59.05
CA THR A 13 7.66 41.35 60.17
C THR A 13 8.91 42.00 59.54
N ASP A 14 9.69 42.93 60.07
CA ASP A 14 9.77 43.73 61.30
C ASP A 14 10.76 44.86 60.97
N ALA A 15 10.54 46.08 61.46
CA ALA A 15 11.50 47.18 61.43
C ALA A 15 11.99 47.46 62.86
N PRO A 16 13.31 47.60 63.11
CA PRO A 16 13.80 47.94 64.44
C PRO A 16 13.76 49.46 64.67
N ASN A 17 13.15 49.83 65.80
CA ASN A 17 13.17 51.16 66.40
C ASN A 17 14.58 51.50 66.92
N GLN A 18 15.19 52.58 66.44
CA GLN A 18 16.32 53.24 67.12
C GLN A 18 15.84 54.56 67.73
N GLN A 19 15.94 54.65 69.05
CA GLN A 19 15.74 55.87 69.83
C GLN A 19 17.03 56.68 69.81
N GLU A 20 17.03 57.84 69.14
CA GLU A 20 18.04 58.88 69.33
C GLU A 20 17.56 59.91 70.35
N THR A 21 18.47 60.26 71.25
CA THR A 21 18.33 61.16 72.39
C THR A 21 18.17 62.61 71.94
N ALA A 22 17.04 63.23 72.28
CA ALA A 22 16.74 64.64 71.99
C ALA A 22 17.61 65.60 72.82
N ALA A 23 18.40 66.42 72.14
CA ALA A 23 19.00 67.63 72.68
C ALA A 23 17.90 68.70 72.90
N LYS A 24 18.02 69.49 73.97
CA LYS A 24 17.07 70.56 74.31
C LYS A 24 16.92 71.57 73.15
N PRO A 25 15.70 71.85 72.66
CA PRO A 25 15.51 72.74 71.52
C PRO A 25 15.66 74.21 71.93
N GLN A 26 16.48 74.96 71.20
CA GLN A 26 16.52 76.41 71.24
C GLN A 26 15.53 76.94 70.19
N ALA A 27 14.56 77.76 70.60
CA ALA A 27 13.68 78.46 69.67
C ALA A 27 14.50 79.54 68.94
N LEU A 28 14.99 79.20 67.74
CA LEU A 28 15.74 80.12 66.90
C LEU A 28 14.75 80.97 66.10
N HIS A 29 14.74 82.28 66.39
CA HIS A 29 13.97 83.27 65.68
C HIS A 29 14.86 83.94 64.63
N SER A 30 14.47 83.86 63.36
CA SER A 30 15.09 84.61 62.27
C SER A 30 14.04 85.28 61.42
N VAL A 31 14.49 86.05 60.43
CA VAL A 31 13.60 86.79 59.52
C VAL A 31 14.00 86.45 58.09
N ILE A 32 13.01 86.39 57.19
CA ILE A 32 13.25 86.16 55.76
C ILE A 32 14.03 87.33 55.17
N THR A 33 15.17 87.05 54.54
CA THR A 33 16.06 88.08 53.97
C THR A 33 15.78 88.34 52.50
N THR A 34 15.59 87.29 51.69
CA THR A 34 15.27 87.45 50.26
C THR A 34 14.24 86.42 49.81
N ILE A 35 13.48 86.79 48.79
CA ILE A 35 12.50 85.92 48.14
C ILE A 35 12.77 85.96 46.65
N SER A 36 13.02 84.80 46.05
CA SER A 36 13.14 84.62 44.61
C SER A 36 12.05 83.68 44.11
N ARG A 37 11.61 83.88 42.86
CA ARG A 37 10.60 83.02 42.23
C ARG A 37 11.25 82.32 41.06
N THR A 38 11.24 80.99 41.06
CA THR A 38 11.76 80.21 39.94
C THR A 38 10.79 80.21 38.77
N GLU A 39 11.29 79.88 37.58
CA GLU A 39 10.50 79.78 36.34
C GLU A 39 9.32 78.79 36.46
N ASP A 40 9.44 77.78 37.33
CA ASP A 40 8.39 76.81 37.67
C ASP A 40 7.31 77.34 38.63
N GLY A 41 7.34 78.64 38.96
CA GLY A 41 6.35 79.30 39.82
C GLY A 41 6.53 79.04 41.32
N GLN A 42 7.59 78.34 41.73
CA GLN A 42 7.90 78.08 43.14
C GLN A 42 8.59 79.27 43.80
N THR A 43 8.20 79.57 45.04
CA THR A 43 8.82 80.63 45.84
C THR A 43 9.98 80.04 46.65
N LEU A 44 11.18 80.51 46.38
CA LEU A 44 12.39 80.22 47.13
C LEU A 44 12.70 81.38 48.08
N VAL A 45 13.13 81.05 49.27
CA VAL A 45 13.32 81.99 50.37
C VAL A 45 14.70 81.77 50.97
N GLU A 46 15.49 82.82 51.06
CA GLU A 46 16.75 82.80 51.81
C GLU A 46 16.49 83.17 53.26
N ILE A 47 17.08 82.39 54.16
CA ILE A 47 16.96 82.56 55.60
C ILE A 47 18.39 82.62 56.17
N PRO A 48 18.70 83.63 57.00
CA PRO A 48 20.01 83.79 57.64
C PRO A 48 20.12 82.83 58.84
N LEU A 49 19.87 81.56 58.60
CA LEU A 49 20.12 80.44 59.49
C LEU A 49 20.78 79.36 58.65
N GLY A 50 21.94 78.88 59.06
CA GLY A 50 22.71 77.86 58.34
C GLY A 50 23.04 76.65 59.19
N ARG A 51 24.13 75.97 58.86
CA ARG A 51 24.56 74.72 59.52
C ARG A 51 24.82 74.88 61.01
N ASP A 52 25.34 76.04 61.42
CA ASP A 52 25.67 76.32 62.83
C ASP A 52 24.42 76.41 63.71
N HIS A 53 23.25 76.55 63.07
CA HIS A 53 21.93 76.65 63.69
C HIS A 53 21.18 75.31 63.70
N GLY A 54 21.85 74.21 63.34
CA GLY A 54 21.29 72.86 63.35
C GLY A 54 20.31 72.55 62.22
N LEU A 55 20.26 73.38 61.17
CA LEU A 55 19.39 73.14 60.02
C LEU A 55 19.97 72.08 59.09
N THR A 56 19.15 71.08 58.76
CA THR A 56 19.45 70.08 57.73
C THR A 56 18.49 70.23 56.54
N PRO A 57 18.91 69.85 55.31
CA PRO A 57 17.98 69.71 54.20
C PRO A 57 16.77 68.86 54.60
N GLY A 58 15.57 69.35 54.29
CA GLY A 58 14.31 68.73 54.70
C GLY A 58 13.67 69.30 55.97
N THR A 59 14.39 70.12 56.75
CA THR A 59 13.84 70.75 57.97
C THR A 59 12.65 71.65 57.63
N LEU A 60 11.59 71.55 58.42
CA LEU A 60 10.38 72.35 58.26
C LEU A 60 10.44 73.60 59.12
N ILE A 61 10.05 74.71 58.51
CA ILE A 61 10.15 76.04 59.07
C ILE A 61 8.78 76.72 58.97
N ARG A 62 8.29 77.28 60.07
CA ARG A 62 7.05 78.06 60.11
C ARG A 62 7.35 79.51 59.82
N VAL A 63 6.54 80.11 58.96
CA VAL A 63 6.52 81.57 58.74
C VAL A 63 5.33 82.13 59.48
N MET A 64 5.60 83.06 60.39
CA MET A 64 4.62 83.71 61.23
C MET A 64 4.26 85.08 60.66
N ASP A 65 3.05 85.55 60.93
CA ASP A 65 2.64 86.90 60.56
C ASP A 65 3.26 87.92 61.53
N PRO A 66 4.00 88.95 61.05
CA PRO A 66 4.53 90.00 61.92
C PRO A 66 3.43 90.86 62.57
N GLN A 67 2.21 90.90 62.01
CA GLN A 67 1.12 91.74 62.53
C GLN A 67 0.23 91.03 63.55
N THR A 68 0.21 89.69 63.55
CA THR A 68 -0.66 88.89 64.41
C THR A 68 0.17 87.83 65.14
N GLU A 69 0.41 88.03 66.44
CA GLU A 69 1.16 87.07 67.25
C GLU A 69 0.53 85.67 67.17
N GLY A 70 1.34 84.67 66.82
CA GLY A 70 0.92 83.27 66.78
C GLY A 70 0.19 82.82 65.50
N PHE A 71 -0.10 83.71 64.55
CA PHE A 71 -0.71 83.31 63.27
C PHE A 71 0.35 82.82 62.28
N MET A 72 0.16 81.63 61.72
CA MET A 72 1.08 81.05 60.75
C MET A 72 0.63 81.42 59.33
N LYS A 73 1.50 82.10 58.56
CA LYS A 73 1.28 82.41 57.14
C LYS A 73 1.48 81.17 56.27
N GLY A 74 2.47 80.34 56.60
CA GLY A 74 2.79 79.16 55.81
C GLY A 74 3.99 78.39 56.33
N MET A 75 4.40 77.40 55.54
CA MET A 75 5.54 76.54 55.83
C MET A 75 6.55 76.52 54.69
N LEU A 76 7.82 76.55 55.09
CA LEU A 76 8.98 76.41 54.23
C LEU A 76 9.69 75.09 54.55
N GLN A 77 10.31 74.48 53.54
CA GLN A 77 11.21 73.35 53.70
C GLN A 77 12.59 73.73 53.21
N VAL A 78 13.60 73.55 54.06
CA VAL A 78 14.99 73.80 53.69
C VAL A 78 15.39 72.85 52.56
N LEU A 79 15.79 73.39 51.41
CA LEU A 79 16.29 72.61 50.28
C LEU A 79 17.80 72.40 50.40
N THR A 80 18.53 73.47 50.62
CA THR A 80 20.00 73.46 50.70
C THR A 80 20.48 74.43 51.78
N VAL A 81 21.58 74.07 52.43
CA VAL A 81 22.27 74.94 53.39
C VAL A 81 23.57 75.34 52.70
N ALA A 82 23.61 76.56 52.17
CA ALA A 82 24.68 77.00 51.28
C ALA A 82 25.95 77.38 52.05
N GLU A 83 25.80 78.00 53.22
CA GLU A 83 26.89 78.48 54.07
C GLU A 83 26.62 78.17 55.56
N ALA A 84 27.58 78.44 56.44
CA ALA A 84 27.44 78.21 57.88
C ALA A 84 26.26 79.00 58.49
N GLU A 85 25.90 80.13 57.89
CA GLU A 85 24.88 81.07 58.37
C GLU A 85 23.68 81.26 57.42
N LEU A 86 23.64 80.59 56.25
CA LEU A 86 22.59 80.83 55.25
C LEU A 86 22.00 79.52 54.68
N SER A 87 20.66 79.47 54.61
CA SER A 87 19.91 78.38 54.01
C SER A 87 18.88 78.88 52.99
N LEU A 88 18.65 78.05 51.98
CA LEU A 88 17.65 78.22 50.95
C LEU A 88 16.50 77.25 51.21
N ALA A 89 15.29 77.80 51.36
CA ALA A 89 14.08 77.03 51.63
C ALA A 89 13.02 77.26 50.56
N ARG A 90 12.25 76.22 50.26
CA ARG A 90 11.11 76.27 49.34
C ARG A 90 9.81 76.38 50.10
N GLN A 91 8.90 77.19 49.60
CA GLN A 91 7.52 77.20 50.06
C GLN A 91 6.77 75.90 49.73
N ILE A 92 6.15 75.28 50.75
CA ILE A 92 5.38 74.03 50.58
C ILE A 92 3.90 74.23 50.92
N GLY A 93 3.57 75.19 51.76
CA GLY A 93 2.17 75.49 52.10
C GLY A 93 1.95 76.95 52.44
N LEU A 94 0.85 77.51 51.94
CA LEU A 94 0.26 78.77 52.36
C LEU A 94 -1.04 78.45 53.07
N LEU A 95 -1.23 79.01 54.26
CA LEU A 95 -2.50 78.91 54.98
C LEU A 95 -3.51 79.95 54.48
N ASP A 96 -3.03 81.12 54.07
CA ASP A 96 -3.85 82.18 53.47
C ASP A 96 -3.28 82.60 52.10
N ARG A 97 -4.11 82.60 51.06
CA ARG A 97 -3.73 83.03 49.71
C ARG A 97 -3.67 84.56 49.57
N ASN A 98 -4.32 85.30 50.47
CA ASN A 98 -4.39 86.77 50.41
C ASN A 98 -3.22 87.46 51.15
N ASN A 99 -2.42 86.70 51.90
CA ASN A 99 -1.28 87.20 52.67
C ASN A 99 -0.02 86.38 52.37
N PRO A 100 0.65 86.63 51.22
CA PRO A 100 1.81 85.85 50.81
C PRO A 100 3.01 86.09 51.76
N ILE A 101 3.94 85.14 51.74
CA ILE A 101 5.21 85.23 52.45
C ILE A 101 5.99 86.44 51.92
N ALA A 102 6.41 87.32 52.82
CA ALA A 102 7.10 88.57 52.51
C ALA A 102 8.48 88.65 53.18
N ILE A 103 9.37 89.47 52.61
CA ILE A 103 10.64 89.81 53.23
C ILE A 103 10.34 90.53 54.54
N GLY A 104 10.99 90.14 55.63
CA GLY A 104 10.70 90.67 56.96
C GLY A 104 9.79 89.79 57.83
N ASP A 105 9.19 88.72 57.28
CA ASP A 105 8.33 87.83 58.07
C ASP A 105 9.18 86.98 59.06
N PRO A 106 8.76 86.87 60.34
CA PRO A 106 9.45 86.08 61.34
C PRO A 106 9.29 84.58 61.11
N VAL A 107 10.37 83.87 61.40
CA VAL A 107 10.55 82.47 61.07
C VAL A 107 10.85 81.67 62.34
N LEU A 108 10.17 80.53 62.51
CA LEU A 108 10.36 79.60 63.63
C LEU A 108 10.72 78.22 63.11
N VAL A 109 11.88 77.70 63.51
CA VAL A 109 12.31 76.34 63.17
C VAL A 109 11.57 75.33 64.06
N ILE A 110 10.86 74.37 63.46
CA ILE A 110 10.23 73.28 64.21
C ILE A 110 11.26 72.15 64.32
N SER A 111 11.65 71.81 65.54
CA SER A 111 12.54 70.67 65.81
C SER A 111 11.78 69.38 66.18
N ASP A 112 10.48 69.43 66.46
CA ASP A 112 9.68 68.24 66.80
C ASP A 112 8.25 68.25 66.18
N VAL A 113 7.90 67.16 65.47
CA VAL A 113 6.61 66.98 64.75
C VAL A 113 5.39 66.93 65.71
N ARG A 114 5.62 66.72 67.01
CA ARG A 114 4.57 66.61 68.03
C ARG A 114 3.94 67.95 68.44
N GLU A 115 4.57 69.07 68.11
CA GLU A 115 4.01 70.42 68.32
C GLU A 115 3.00 70.85 67.24
N LEU A 116 2.67 69.97 66.28
CA LEU A 116 1.61 70.21 65.28
C LEU A 116 0.19 69.98 65.82
N ALA A 117 0.02 69.27 66.94
CA ALA A 117 -1.29 68.81 67.40
C ALA A 117 -1.86 69.54 68.64
N ILE A 118 -1.20 70.60 69.12
CA ILE A 118 -1.56 71.26 70.38
C ILE A 118 -2.14 72.66 70.12
N SER A 119 -3.34 72.71 69.55
CA SER A 119 -4.26 73.84 69.77
C SER A 119 -5.60 73.28 70.24
N GLY A 120 -5.87 73.47 71.53
CA GLY A 120 -6.89 72.77 72.33
C GLY A 120 -8.36 73.11 72.02
N GLN A 121 -8.70 73.61 70.83
CA GLN A 121 -10.08 73.92 70.44
C GLN A 121 -10.66 73.00 69.35
N VAL A 122 -9.85 72.10 68.78
CA VAL A 122 -10.29 71.16 67.72
C VAL A 122 -10.87 69.85 68.29
N ARG A 123 -10.58 69.52 69.56
CA ARG A 123 -10.93 68.22 70.16
C ARG A 123 -12.45 67.97 70.26
N ASN A 124 -13.23 69.00 70.58
CA ASN A 124 -14.68 68.84 70.77
C ASN A 124 -15.48 68.90 69.46
N VAL A 125 -14.93 69.51 68.40
CA VAL A 125 -15.52 69.48 67.05
C VAL A 125 -15.14 68.19 66.33
N MET A 126 -13.89 67.71 66.49
CA MET A 126 -13.47 66.41 65.95
C MET A 126 -14.18 65.22 66.59
N GLU A 127 -14.55 65.24 67.86
CA GLU A 127 -15.31 64.13 68.45
C GLU A 127 -16.73 64.03 67.85
N GLY A 128 -17.38 65.16 67.59
CA GLY A 128 -18.69 65.22 66.90
C GLY A 128 -18.62 64.89 65.41
N GLU A 129 -17.63 65.44 64.70
CA GLU A 129 -17.36 65.13 63.28
C GLU A 129 -16.84 63.69 63.10
N SER A 130 -16.10 63.13 64.05
CA SER A 130 -15.66 61.72 63.99
C SER A 130 -16.82 60.76 64.20
N GLN A 131 -17.81 61.10 65.03
CA GLN A 131 -19.00 60.26 65.22
C GLN A 131 -19.92 60.32 63.99
N GLN A 132 -20.07 61.49 63.37
CA GLN A 132 -20.78 61.63 62.09
C GLN A 132 -20.03 60.96 60.93
N ALA A 133 -18.70 61.10 60.86
CA ALA A 133 -17.86 60.42 59.88
C ALA A 133 -17.87 58.90 60.08
N GLN A 134 -17.88 58.40 61.32
CA GLN A 134 -18.02 56.97 61.61
C GLN A 134 -19.39 56.45 61.20
N ALA A 135 -20.47 57.20 61.46
CA ALA A 135 -21.81 56.82 61.00
C ALA A 135 -21.89 56.78 59.46
N GLN A 136 -21.32 57.78 58.78
CA GLN A 136 -21.22 57.79 57.31
C GLN A 136 -20.36 56.63 56.79
N ASP A 137 -19.19 56.38 57.39
CA ASP A 137 -18.34 55.23 57.07
C ASP A 137 -19.08 53.89 57.24
N THR A 138 -19.92 53.74 58.28
CA THR A 138 -20.69 52.50 58.44
C THR A 138 -21.76 52.34 57.37
N ILE A 139 -22.42 53.43 56.96
CA ILE A 139 -23.41 53.43 55.87
C ILE A 139 -22.71 53.13 54.54
N GLU A 140 -21.59 53.77 54.25
CA GLU A 140 -20.79 53.52 53.05
C GLU A 140 -20.28 52.08 53.02
N ARG A 141 -19.77 51.56 54.14
CA ARG A 141 -19.37 50.14 54.23
C ARG A 141 -20.53 49.20 53.95
N GLN A 142 -21.73 49.48 54.47
CA GLN A 142 -22.92 48.69 54.19
C GLN A 142 -23.26 48.74 52.69
N GLN A 143 -23.29 49.92 52.09
CA GLN A 143 -23.50 50.10 50.64
C GLN A 143 -22.45 49.36 49.81
N PHE A 144 -21.17 49.41 50.18
CA PHE A 144 -20.11 48.66 49.53
C PHE A 144 -20.29 47.14 49.69
N THR A 145 -20.75 46.66 50.85
CA THR A 145 -21.04 45.23 51.03
C THR A 145 -22.24 44.78 50.20
N GLU A 146 -23.27 45.61 50.08
CA GLU A 146 -24.43 45.34 49.23
C GLU A 146 -24.06 45.35 47.75
N LEU A 147 -23.29 46.34 47.29
CA LEU A 147 -22.74 46.39 45.94
C LEU A 147 -21.89 45.16 45.65
N ARG A 148 -20.98 44.78 46.56
CA ARG A 148 -20.18 43.54 46.40
C ARG A 148 -21.06 42.31 46.29
N ARG A 149 -22.08 42.17 47.13
CA ARG A 149 -23.04 41.05 47.05
C ARG A 149 -23.77 41.03 45.72
N ASN A 150 -24.23 42.19 45.25
CA ASN A 150 -24.92 42.32 43.96
C ASN A 150 -23.98 41.94 42.81
N PHE A 151 -22.75 42.46 42.78
CA PHE A 151 -21.75 42.09 41.78
C PHE A 151 -21.39 40.61 41.82
N THR A 152 -21.24 39.99 43.01
CA THR A 152 -20.98 38.55 43.08
C THR A 152 -22.16 37.72 42.58
N ASN A 153 -23.39 38.15 42.86
CA ASN A 153 -24.59 37.47 42.37
C ASN A 153 -24.71 37.62 40.84
N GLU A 154 -24.44 38.80 40.29
CA GLU A 154 -24.44 39.03 38.84
C GLU A 154 -23.36 38.20 38.13
N LEU A 155 -22.14 38.15 38.69
CA LEU A 155 -21.07 37.30 38.16
C LEU A 155 -21.45 35.82 38.21
N GLN A 156 -22.06 35.37 39.30
CA GLN A 156 -22.51 33.99 39.42
C GLN A 156 -23.60 33.67 38.38
N THR A 157 -24.63 34.51 38.26
CA THR A 157 -25.70 34.30 37.26
C THR A 157 -25.19 34.34 35.81
N LEU A 158 -24.22 35.22 35.50
CA LEU A 158 -23.56 35.24 34.20
C LEU A 158 -22.73 33.97 33.97
N SER A 159 -22.02 33.49 34.98
CA SER A 159 -21.24 32.26 34.89
C SER A 159 -22.14 31.03 34.66
N GLU A 160 -23.28 30.96 35.35
CA GLU A 160 -24.27 29.89 35.20
C GLU A 160 -24.90 29.93 33.80
N ARG A 161 -25.25 31.12 33.28
CA ARG A 161 -25.73 31.29 31.89
C ARG A 161 -24.69 30.89 30.85
N HIS A 162 -23.43 31.23 31.07
CA HIS A 162 -22.36 30.83 30.15
C HIS A 162 -22.14 29.32 30.17
N GLN A 163 -22.17 28.70 31.36
CA GLN A 163 -22.08 27.25 31.49
C GLN A 163 -23.28 26.54 30.83
N SER A 164 -24.49 27.05 30.99
CA SER A 164 -25.67 26.48 30.32
C SER A 164 -25.57 26.63 28.80
N GLN A 165 -25.09 27.76 28.29
CA GLN A 165 -24.84 27.96 26.86
C GLN A 165 -23.79 26.99 26.30
N LEU A 166 -22.69 26.75 27.02
CA LEU A 166 -21.70 25.76 26.62
C LEU A 166 -22.29 24.36 26.58
N GLN A 167 -23.06 23.96 27.61
CA GLN A 167 -23.71 22.66 27.65
C GLN A 167 -24.72 22.49 26.52
N GLU A 168 -25.52 23.51 26.20
CA GLU A 168 -26.43 23.48 25.05
C GLU A 168 -25.69 23.31 23.72
N MET A 169 -24.57 24.02 23.54
CA MET A 169 -23.74 23.88 22.33
C MET A 169 -23.09 22.50 22.25
N GLU A 170 -22.57 21.97 23.35
CA GLU A 170 -22.03 20.61 23.42
C GLU A 170 -23.08 19.56 23.09
N GLN A 171 -24.30 19.69 23.63
CA GLN A 171 -25.41 18.78 23.32
C GLN A 171 -25.81 18.85 21.84
N ARG A 172 -25.85 20.04 21.24
CA ARG A 172 -26.12 20.20 19.81
C ARG A 172 -25.04 19.54 18.95
N HIS A 173 -23.77 19.76 19.28
CA HIS A 173 -22.68 19.11 18.54
C HIS A 173 -22.65 17.60 18.73
N GLN A 174 -22.96 17.09 19.92
CA GLN A 174 -23.09 15.65 20.14
C GLN A 174 -24.24 15.05 19.33
N GLN A 175 -25.38 15.74 19.25
CA GLN A 175 -26.51 15.33 18.40
C GLN A 175 -26.11 15.32 16.93
N GLU A 176 -25.50 16.41 16.42
CA GLU A 176 -25.00 16.51 15.04
C GLU A 176 -24.00 15.39 14.70
N ILE A 177 -23.06 15.10 15.61
CA ILE A 177 -22.10 14.00 15.44
C ILE A 177 -22.83 12.65 15.38
N SER A 178 -23.79 12.41 16.28
CA SER A 178 -24.55 11.15 16.29
C SER A 178 -25.41 10.96 15.03
N ASP A 179 -26.02 12.03 14.53
CA ASP A 179 -26.81 12.02 13.30
C ASP A 179 -25.94 11.77 12.07
N LEU A 180 -24.76 12.41 12.00
CA LEU A 180 -23.77 12.18 10.95
C LEU A 180 -23.22 10.74 10.99
N GLN A 181 -22.94 10.21 12.17
CA GLN A 181 -22.50 8.82 12.35
C GLN A 181 -23.59 7.84 11.90
N ALA A 182 -24.85 8.04 12.29
CA ALA A 182 -25.96 7.20 11.86
C ALA A 182 -26.20 7.28 10.34
N ALA A 183 -26.07 8.47 9.75
CA ALA A 183 -26.17 8.64 8.30
C ALA A 183 -25.01 7.94 7.56
N PHE A 184 -23.80 7.97 8.10
CA PHE A 184 -22.64 7.29 7.54
C PHE A 184 -22.78 5.77 7.63
N GLN A 185 -23.20 5.24 8.78
CA GLN A 185 -23.47 3.80 8.96
C GLN A 185 -24.52 3.30 7.96
N ARG A 186 -25.65 4.01 7.81
CA ARG A 186 -26.67 3.66 6.80
C ARG A 186 -26.13 3.68 5.37
N ARG A 187 -25.21 4.60 5.05
CA ARG A 187 -24.56 4.64 3.72
C ARG A 187 -23.61 3.47 3.52
N LEU A 188 -22.87 3.06 4.55
CA LEU A 188 -22.01 1.88 4.50
C LEU A 188 -22.85 0.62 4.31
N GLU A 189 -23.89 0.41 5.12
CA GLU A 189 -24.79 -0.74 4.99
C GLU A 189 -25.43 -0.84 3.59
N ARG A 190 -25.82 0.30 3.01
CA ARG A 190 -26.33 0.34 1.63
C ARG A 190 -25.29 -0.09 0.61
N ARG A 191 -24.06 0.43 0.72
CA ARG A 191 -22.96 0.04 -0.19
C ARG A 191 -22.57 -1.42 -0.03
N GLU A 192 -22.54 -1.93 1.20
CA GLU A 192 -22.28 -3.35 1.47
C GLU A 192 -23.37 -4.23 0.85
N ALA A 193 -24.65 -3.84 0.99
CA ALA A 193 -25.74 -4.54 0.34
C ALA A 193 -25.64 -4.49 -1.20
N GLU A 194 -25.33 -3.32 -1.78
CA GLU A 194 -25.08 -3.16 -3.22
C GLU A 194 -23.96 -4.09 -3.68
N HIS A 195 -22.80 -4.08 -3.03
CA HIS A 195 -21.67 -4.95 -3.37
C HIS A 195 -21.99 -6.44 -3.22
N LEU A 196 -22.75 -6.84 -2.20
CA LEU A 196 -23.19 -8.23 -2.05
C LEU A 196 -24.10 -8.66 -3.20
N THR A 197 -25.01 -7.78 -3.64
CA THR A 197 -25.85 -8.06 -4.82
C THR A 197 -25.04 -8.13 -6.10
N GLU A 198 -24.08 -7.22 -6.32
CA GLU A 198 -23.15 -7.24 -7.45
C GLU A 198 -22.32 -8.51 -7.47
N LEU A 199 -21.75 -8.92 -6.33
CA LEU A 199 -20.98 -10.16 -6.22
C LEU A 199 -21.83 -11.40 -6.49
N SER A 200 -23.10 -11.41 -6.06
CA SER A 200 -24.01 -12.52 -6.36
C SER A 200 -24.33 -12.61 -7.86
N ALA A 201 -24.58 -11.47 -8.51
CA ALA A 201 -24.83 -11.39 -9.95
C ALA A 201 -23.60 -11.79 -10.77
N VAL A 202 -22.40 -11.37 -10.36
CA VAL A 202 -21.14 -11.78 -11.00
C VAL A 202 -20.90 -13.27 -10.83
N ARG A 203 -21.17 -13.85 -9.65
CA ARG A 203 -21.05 -15.30 -9.43
C ARG A 203 -22.02 -16.10 -10.29
N GLU A 204 -23.25 -15.62 -10.43
CA GLU A 204 -24.26 -16.23 -11.30
C GLU A 204 -23.83 -16.16 -12.78
N ALA A 205 -23.38 -15.00 -13.25
CA ALA A 205 -22.87 -14.83 -14.62
C ALA A 205 -21.66 -15.72 -14.92
N LEU A 206 -20.71 -15.84 -13.98
CA LEU A 206 -19.55 -16.74 -14.12
C LEU A 206 -19.95 -18.22 -14.09
N ALA A 207 -20.95 -18.58 -13.28
CA ALA A 207 -21.48 -19.94 -13.27
C ALA A 207 -22.17 -20.29 -14.60
N ASP A 208 -22.95 -19.37 -15.15
CA ASP A 208 -23.59 -19.52 -16.46
C ASP A 208 -22.58 -19.62 -17.60
N GLU A 209 -21.53 -18.79 -17.56
CA GLU A 209 -20.43 -18.86 -18.52
C GLU A 209 -19.73 -20.22 -18.45
N ALA A 210 -19.34 -20.68 -17.26
CA ALA A 210 -18.73 -21.98 -17.06
C ALA A 210 -19.62 -23.15 -17.52
N VAL A 211 -20.93 -23.09 -17.26
CA VAL A 211 -21.89 -24.10 -17.76
C VAL A 211 -21.98 -24.06 -19.28
N SER A 212 -21.95 -22.88 -19.90
CA SER A 212 -21.98 -22.73 -21.35
C SER A 212 -20.72 -23.29 -22.02
N GLU A 213 -19.55 -23.07 -21.42
CA GLU A 213 -18.28 -23.65 -21.89
C GLU A 213 -18.27 -25.17 -21.76
N LEU A 214 -18.71 -25.71 -20.61
CA LEU A 214 -18.83 -27.15 -20.43
C LEU A 214 -19.81 -27.79 -21.41
N ARG A 215 -20.88 -27.08 -21.80
CA ARG A 215 -21.80 -27.54 -22.86
C ARG A 215 -21.12 -27.56 -24.22
N ARG A 216 -20.41 -26.49 -24.61
CA ARG A 216 -19.64 -26.43 -25.85
C ARG A 216 -18.59 -27.54 -25.93
N ASP A 217 -17.87 -27.78 -24.84
CA ASP A 217 -16.87 -28.86 -24.75
C ASP A 217 -17.52 -30.25 -24.88
N ARG A 218 -18.67 -30.47 -24.25
CA ARG A 218 -19.42 -31.73 -24.39
C ARG A 218 -19.94 -31.94 -25.80
N GLU A 219 -20.42 -30.89 -26.45
CA GLU A 219 -20.86 -30.93 -27.85
C GLU A 219 -19.70 -31.23 -28.78
N ALA A 220 -18.56 -30.53 -28.63
CA ALA A 220 -17.34 -30.78 -29.42
C ALA A 220 -16.83 -32.22 -29.26
N ARG A 221 -16.74 -32.73 -28.02
CA ARG A 221 -16.38 -34.13 -27.77
C ARG A 221 -17.41 -35.11 -28.33
N GLY A 222 -18.69 -34.77 -28.26
CA GLY A 222 -19.77 -35.57 -28.85
C GLY A 222 -19.67 -35.66 -30.37
N GLU A 223 -19.31 -34.56 -31.04
CA GLU A 223 -19.04 -34.54 -32.48
C GLU A 223 -17.79 -35.34 -32.85
N GLU A 224 -16.71 -35.22 -32.07
CA GLU A 224 -15.49 -35.99 -32.26
C GLU A 224 -15.74 -37.50 -32.11
N ILE A 225 -16.47 -37.91 -31.07
CA ILE A 225 -16.88 -39.32 -30.90
C ILE A 225 -17.70 -39.78 -32.11
N LYS A 226 -18.65 -38.97 -32.60
CA LYS A 226 -19.41 -39.31 -33.81
C LYS A 226 -18.48 -39.49 -35.01
N ARG A 227 -17.56 -38.56 -35.27
CA ARG A 227 -16.59 -38.66 -36.36
C ARG A 227 -15.75 -39.94 -36.25
N LEU A 228 -15.15 -40.19 -35.08
CA LEU A 228 -14.36 -41.41 -34.84
C LEU A 228 -15.17 -42.69 -34.98
N THR A 229 -16.45 -42.70 -34.57
CA THR A 229 -17.31 -43.88 -34.78
C THR A 229 -17.62 -44.11 -36.26
N THR A 230 -17.85 -43.03 -37.04
CA THR A 230 -18.04 -43.16 -38.49
C THR A 230 -16.77 -43.63 -39.19
N GLU A 231 -15.60 -43.11 -38.82
CA GLU A 231 -14.31 -43.56 -39.35
C GLU A 231 -14.04 -45.02 -38.99
N LYS A 232 -14.27 -45.42 -37.74
CA LYS A 232 -14.16 -46.83 -37.32
C LYS A 232 -15.06 -47.73 -38.17
N SER A 233 -16.32 -47.34 -38.40
CA SER A 233 -17.24 -48.13 -39.22
C SER A 233 -16.77 -48.24 -40.68
N ARG A 234 -16.22 -47.16 -41.25
CA ARG A 234 -15.65 -47.14 -42.59
C ARG A 234 -14.42 -48.03 -42.69
N LEU A 235 -13.51 -47.97 -41.71
CA LEU A 235 -12.32 -48.81 -41.65
C LEU A 235 -12.71 -50.29 -41.52
N LEU A 236 -13.71 -50.62 -40.69
CA LEU A 236 -14.22 -51.99 -40.59
C LEU A 236 -14.75 -52.51 -41.92
N GLN A 237 -15.57 -51.71 -42.63
CA GLN A 237 -16.05 -52.06 -43.98
C GLN A 237 -14.89 -52.26 -44.98
N GLN A 238 -13.85 -51.43 -44.91
CA GLN A 238 -12.65 -51.61 -45.74
C GLN A 238 -11.92 -52.90 -45.40
N THR A 239 -11.75 -53.23 -44.11
CA THR A 239 -11.11 -54.48 -43.69
C THR A 239 -11.90 -55.71 -44.09
N GLU A 240 -13.24 -55.67 -43.99
CA GLU A 240 -14.12 -56.75 -44.45
C GLU A 240 -14.05 -56.89 -45.98
N GLY A 241 -14.03 -55.78 -46.71
CA GLY A 241 -13.83 -55.76 -48.16
C GLY A 241 -12.52 -56.41 -48.58
N LEU A 242 -11.40 -56.02 -47.96
CA LEU A 242 -10.09 -56.62 -48.22
C LEU A 242 -10.04 -58.09 -47.82
N ALA A 243 -10.65 -58.47 -46.69
CA ALA A 243 -10.73 -59.87 -46.28
C ALA A 243 -11.51 -60.71 -47.30
N SER A 244 -12.60 -60.19 -47.86
CA SER A 244 -13.36 -60.89 -48.91
C SER A 244 -12.56 -61.05 -50.20
N GLN A 245 -11.79 -60.02 -50.60
CA GLN A 245 -10.90 -60.08 -51.76
C GLN A 245 -9.78 -61.11 -51.56
N LEU A 246 -9.18 -61.16 -50.37
CA LEU A 246 -8.17 -62.15 -50.02
C LEU A 246 -8.74 -63.58 -50.03
N ALA A 247 -9.98 -63.76 -49.58
CA ALA A 247 -10.65 -65.07 -49.63
C ALA A 247 -10.86 -65.53 -51.08
N LEU A 248 -11.34 -64.65 -51.96
CA LEU A 248 -11.51 -64.94 -53.39
C LEU A 248 -10.16 -65.26 -54.05
N ALA A 249 -9.13 -64.45 -53.83
CA ALA A 249 -7.79 -64.71 -54.37
C ALA A 249 -7.21 -66.05 -53.85
N ALA A 250 -7.46 -66.40 -52.58
CA ALA A 250 -7.04 -67.69 -52.03
C ALA A 250 -7.78 -68.87 -52.67
N GLU A 251 -9.06 -68.72 -53.02
CA GLU A 251 -9.83 -69.71 -53.76
C GLU A 251 -9.32 -69.87 -55.20
N ASP A 252 -9.02 -68.76 -55.88
CA ASP A 252 -8.44 -68.76 -57.23
C ASP A 252 -7.06 -69.43 -57.24
N ILE A 253 -6.20 -69.16 -56.26
CA ILE A 253 -4.91 -69.84 -56.15
C ILE A 253 -5.11 -71.35 -55.93
N ARG A 254 -6.11 -71.76 -55.14
CA ARG A 254 -6.42 -73.18 -54.93
C ARG A 254 -6.96 -73.84 -56.20
N SER A 255 -7.80 -73.16 -56.98
CA SER A 255 -8.32 -73.70 -58.25
C SER A 255 -7.20 -73.85 -59.28
N LEU A 256 -6.35 -72.83 -59.45
CA LEU A 256 -5.17 -72.87 -60.32
C LEU A 256 -4.19 -73.98 -59.91
N ARG A 257 -3.95 -74.18 -58.61
CA ARG A 257 -3.12 -75.31 -58.13
C ARG A 257 -3.71 -76.66 -58.51
N ARG A 258 -5.02 -76.85 -58.35
CA ARG A 258 -5.70 -78.10 -58.76
C ARG A 258 -5.63 -78.31 -60.26
N GLU A 259 -5.75 -77.26 -61.05
CA GLU A 259 -5.58 -77.33 -62.51
C GLU A 259 -4.15 -77.70 -62.91
N GLN A 260 -3.15 -77.08 -62.28
CA GLN A 260 -1.74 -77.44 -62.49
C GLN A 260 -1.46 -78.90 -62.10
N GLU A 261 -1.99 -79.39 -60.99
CA GLU A 261 -1.87 -80.79 -60.59
C GLU A 261 -2.54 -81.74 -61.59
N ARG A 262 -3.72 -81.39 -62.10
CA ARG A 262 -4.39 -82.15 -63.17
C ARG A 262 -3.55 -82.21 -64.43
N LEU A 263 -3.04 -81.06 -64.90
CA LEU A 263 -2.17 -80.99 -66.07
C LEU A 263 -0.88 -81.79 -65.89
N ARG A 264 -0.23 -81.68 -64.72
CA ARG A 264 0.94 -82.49 -64.37
C ARG A 264 0.62 -83.98 -64.41
N SER A 265 -0.50 -84.40 -63.83
CA SER A 265 -0.92 -85.82 -63.82
C SER A 265 -1.26 -86.33 -65.23
N ALA A 266 -1.85 -85.48 -66.08
CA ALA A 266 -2.12 -85.82 -67.48
C ALA A 266 -0.81 -85.98 -68.25
N HIS A 267 0.13 -85.05 -68.08
CA HIS A 267 1.44 -85.11 -68.71
C HIS A 267 2.26 -86.32 -68.24
N GLU A 268 2.23 -86.65 -66.95
CA GLU A 268 2.86 -87.87 -66.43
C GLU A 268 2.27 -89.14 -67.04
N ARG A 269 0.95 -89.18 -67.27
CA ARG A 269 0.30 -90.30 -67.95
C ARG A 269 0.68 -90.37 -69.43
N GLU A 270 0.75 -89.24 -70.12
CA GLU A 270 1.22 -89.16 -71.50
C GLU A 270 2.66 -89.66 -71.61
N ILE A 271 3.57 -89.18 -70.75
CA ILE A 271 4.96 -89.65 -70.70
C ILE A 271 5.01 -91.16 -70.46
N ARG A 272 4.22 -91.69 -69.51
CA ARG A 272 4.18 -93.15 -69.27
C ARG A 272 3.67 -93.92 -70.48
N ALA A 273 2.61 -93.46 -71.14
CA ALA A 273 2.10 -94.07 -72.36
C ALA A 273 3.12 -94.00 -73.51
N GLU A 274 3.85 -92.88 -73.65
CA GLU A 274 4.95 -92.76 -74.61
C GLU A 274 6.10 -93.71 -74.28
N LEU A 275 6.46 -93.89 -73.01
CA LEU A 275 7.48 -94.85 -72.59
C LEU A 275 7.04 -96.29 -72.86
N GLU A 276 5.81 -96.67 -72.51
CA GLU A 276 5.24 -97.99 -72.78
C GLU A 276 5.21 -98.28 -74.29
N THR A 277 4.79 -97.31 -75.11
CA THR A 277 4.80 -97.47 -76.58
C THR A 277 6.21 -97.57 -77.13
N ARG A 278 7.17 -96.81 -76.61
CA ARG A 278 8.60 -96.95 -76.97
C ARG A 278 9.15 -98.31 -76.57
N GLU A 279 8.84 -98.82 -75.38
CA GLU A 279 9.26 -100.15 -74.94
C GLU A 279 8.68 -101.26 -75.82
N ILE A 280 7.40 -101.17 -76.19
CA ILE A 280 6.75 -102.09 -77.13
C ILE A 280 7.44 -102.02 -78.51
N LEU A 281 7.72 -100.82 -79.01
CA LEU A 281 8.43 -100.63 -80.28
C LEU A 281 9.86 -101.18 -80.21
N GLU A 282 10.60 -100.95 -79.13
CA GLU A 282 11.93 -101.52 -78.90
C GLU A 282 11.89 -103.05 -78.86
N GLN A 283 10.94 -103.65 -78.13
CA GLN A 283 10.74 -105.10 -78.10
C GLN A 283 10.45 -105.64 -79.50
N ARG A 284 9.57 -104.96 -80.26
CA ARG A 284 9.23 -105.37 -81.62
C ARG A 284 10.39 -105.20 -82.61
N ILE A 285 11.21 -104.17 -82.45
CA ILE A 285 12.46 -104.01 -83.20
C ILE A 285 13.41 -105.16 -82.84
N ARG A 286 13.60 -105.48 -81.56
CA ARG A 286 14.43 -106.62 -81.14
C ARG A 286 13.91 -107.94 -81.71
N GLU A 287 12.60 -108.17 -81.71
CA GLU A 287 12.00 -109.36 -82.35
C GLU A 287 12.25 -109.40 -83.86
N LEU A 288 12.15 -108.26 -84.55
CA LEU A 288 12.44 -108.15 -85.98
C LEU A 288 13.94 -108.36 -86.26
N GLU A 289 14.84 -107.82 -85.45
CA GLU A 289 16.28 -108.03 -85.54
C GLU A 289 16.64 -109.52 -85.39
N VAL A 290 16.03 -110.21 -84.41
CA VAL A 290 16.18 -111.66 -84.22
C VAL A 290 15.65 -112.44 -85.41
N ARG A 291 14.46 -112.10 -85.94
CA ARG A 291 13.87 -112.76 -87.12
C ARG A 291 14.68 -112.57 -88.40
N LEU A 292 15.33 -111.42 -88.56
CA LEU A 292 16.16 -111.09 -89.71
C LEU A 292 17.58 -111.65 -89.61
N GLY A 293 17.93 -112.32 -88.50
CA GLY A 293 19.23 -112.99 -88.35
C GLY A 293 20.42 -112.05 -88.34
N LEU A 294 20.22 -110.78 -87.98
CA LEU A 294 21.28 -109.77 -87.90
C LEU A 294 21.77 -109.65 -86.45
N PRO A 295 22.96 -110.18 -86.09
CA PRO A 295 23.49 -109.98 -84.76
C PRO A 295 24.01 -108.54 -84.61
N GLY A 296 23.40 -107.78 -83.71
CA GLY A 296 24.03 -106.66 -83.03
C GLY A 296 24.48 -105.49 -83.91
N SER A 297 23.54 -104.79 -84.54
CA SER A 297 23.78 -103.40 -84.96
C SER A 297 23.43 -102.48 -83.79
N ARG A 298 24.38 -102.27 -82.86
CA ARG A 298 24.39 -101.01 -82.09
C ARG A 298 24.65 -99.90 -83.11
N ALA A 299 23.60 -99.43 -83.77
CA ALA A 299 23.67 -98.17 -84.46
C ALA A 299 24.03 -97.12 -83.40
N PRO A 300 25.11 -96.33 -83.59
CA PRO A 300 25.31 -95.15 -82.77
C PRO A 300 24.02 -94.33 -82.85
N ALA A 301 23.63 -93.66 -81.76
CA ALA A 301 22.56 -92.68 -81.77
C ALA A 301 22.91 -91.59 -82.80
N VAL A 302 22.59 -91.86 -84.06
CA VAL A 302 22.55 -90.88 -85.12
C VAL A 302 21.39 -90.00 -84.69
N LEU A 303 21.74 -88.76 -84.40
CA LEU A 303 20.84 -87.65 -84.17
C LEU A 303 19.94 -87.54 -85.42
N VAL A 304 18.86 -88.31 -85.43
CA VAL A 304 17.79 -88.23 -86.42
C VAL A 304 17.13 -86.87 -86.20
N GLY A 305 17.28 -85.99 -87.20
CA GLY A 305 16.46 -84.79 -87.29
C GLY A 305 15.00 -85.19 -87.40
N ASP A 306 14.13 -84.48 -86.69
CA ASP A 306 12.69 -84.62 -86.84
C ASP A 306 12.31 -84.44 -88.31
N VAL A 307 11.60 -85.42 -88.89
CA VAL A 307 11.23 -85.49 -90.31
C VAL A 307 10.21 -84.41 -90.74
N GLY A 308 9.92 -83.43 -89.86
CA GLY A 308 9.06 -82.29 -90.16
C GLY A 308 9.76 -80.93 -90.16
N ARG A 309 11.02 -80.83 -89.69
CA ARG A 309 11.77 -79.57 -89.61
C ARG A 309 13.25 -79.87 -89.80
N GLU A 310 13.84 -79.39 -90.89
CA GLU A 310 15.25 -79.58 -91.27
C GLU A 310 16.24 -78.83 -90.34
N GLU A 311 16.13 -79.00 -89.03
CA GLU A 311 17.05 -78.42 -88.05
C GLU A 311 17.80 -79.53 -87.32
N THR A 312 19.14 -79.48 -87.34
CA THR A 312 19.98 -80.37 -86.53
C THR A 312 19.87 -80.00 -85.06
N VAL A 313 20.13 -80.95 -84.14
CA VAL A 313 20.10 -80.70 -82.68
C VAL A 313 21.03 -79.54 -82.27
N LEU A 314 22.12 -79.32 -83.02
CA LEU A 314 23.01 -78.17 -82.86
C LEU A 314 22.34 -76.85 -83.28
N ALA A 315 21.63 -76.82 -84.41
CA ALA A 315 20.85 -75.64 -84.82
C ALA A 315 19.74 -75.31 -83.80
N ARG A 316 19.12 -76.34 -83.20
CA ARG A 316 18.14 -76.16 -82.12
C ARG A 316 18.79 -75.63 -80.84
N LEU A 317 19.97 -76.12 -80.47
CA LEU A 317 20.74 -75.61 -79.33
C LEU A 317 21.16 -74.15 -79.54
N ASP A 318 21.61 -73.80 -80.74
CA ASP A 318 21.95 -72.42 -81.10
C ASP A 318 20.72 -71.52 -81.05
N ARG A 319 19.58 -71.97 -81.57
CA ARG A 319 18.31 -71.24 -81.49
C ARG A 319 17.83 -71.08 -80.05
N ILE A 320 17.79 -72.15 -79.26
CA ILE A 320 17.41 -72.10 -77.84
C ILE A 320 18.39 -71.23 -77.05
N SER A 321 19.68 -71.20 -77.40
CA SER A 321 20.65 -70.30 -76.78
C SER A 321 20.37 -68.83 -77.11
N ARG A 322 19.91 -68.54 -78.34
CA ARG A 322 19.48 -67.20 -78.76
C ARG A 322 18.18 -66.79 -78.07
N GLU A 323 17.16 -67.64 -78.09
CA GLU A 323 15.88 -67.42 -77.39
C GLU A 323 16.10 -67.23 -75.88
N ARG A 324 17.00 -68.02 -75.26
CA ARG A 324 17.40 -67.83 -73.86
C ARG A 324 18.10 -66.49 -73.64
N SER A 325 18.97 -66.06 -74.55
CA SER A 325 19.65 -64.76 -74.45
C SER A 325 18.71 -63.58 -74.62
N GLU A 326 17.67 -63.72 -75.46
CA GLU A 326 16.62 -62.72 -75.67
C GLU A 326 15.70 -62.64 -74.44
N LEU A 327 15.25 -63.78 -73.92
CA LEU A 327 14.45 -63.83 -72.69
C LEU A 327 15.20 -63.30 -71.47
N LEU A 328 16.51 -63.53 -71.35
CA LEU A 328 17.32 -62.94 -70.28
C LEU A 328 17.40 -61.41 -70.39
N ARG A 329 17.50 -60.87 -71.61
CA ARG A 329 17.45 -59.42 -71.85
C ARG A 329 16.07 -58.85 -71.52
N GLU A 330 14.99 -59.54 -71.88
CA GLU A 330 13.63 -59.14 -71.52
C GLU A 330 13.41 -59.15 -70.00
N VAL A 331 13.92 -60.17 -69.29
CA VAL A 331 13.88 -60.22 -67.82
C VAL A 331 14.69 -59.08 -67.19
N GLU A 332 15.84 -58.70 -67.76
CA GLU A 332 16.60 -57.53 -67.30
C GLU A 332 15.85 -56.21 -67.54
N VAL A 333 15.16 -56.07 -68.67
CA VAL A 333 14.31 -54.91 -68.96
C VAL A 333 13.13 -54.85 -67.99
N LEU A 334 12.44 -55.97 -67.75
CA LEU A 334 11.33 -56.06 -66.79
C LEU A 334 11.80 -55.82 -65.35
N ARG A 335 12.99 -56.29 -64.96
CA ARG A 335 13.59 -55.95 -63.65
C ARG A 335 13.89 -54.46 -63.52
N ARG A 336 14.40 -53.82 -64.58
CA ARG A 336 14.61 -52.36 -64.58
C ARG A 336 13.29 -51.61 -64.49
N GLN A 337 12.25 -52.06 -65.21
CA GLN A 337 10.90 -51.50 -65.11
C GLN A 337 10.29 -51.70 -63.72
N ALA A 338 10.45 -52.86 -63.10
CA ALA A 338 10.02 -53.12 -61.72
C ALA A 338 10.78 -52.24 -60.71
N SER A 339 12.10 -52.09 -60.85
CA SER A 339 12.89 -51.18 -59.99
C SER A 339 12.56 -49.70 -60.19
N ASN A 340 12.10 -49.33 -61.40
CA ASN A 340 11.62 -47.98 -61.67
C ASN A 340 10.19 -47.78 -61.13
N HIS A 341 9.37 -48.83 -61.07
CA HIS A 341 8.07 -48.82 -60.40
C HIS A 341 8.21 -48.78 -58.87
N GLU A 342 9.14 -49.52 -58.25
CA GLU A 342 9.43 -49.39 -56.82
C GLU A 342 9.90 -47.97 -56.46
N LYS A 343 10.75 -47.36 -57.30
CA LYS A 343 11.17 -45.96 -57.12
C LYS A 343 10.06 -44.94 -57.42
N ALA A 344 9.05 -45.30 -58.21
CA ALA A 344 7.87 -44.47 -58.44
C ALA A 344 6.85 -44.62 -57.29
N GLU A 345 6.73 -45.80 -56.67
CA GLU A 345 5.95 -46.03 -55.45
C GLU A 345 6.60 -45.38 -54.21
N ASP A 346 7.93 -45.28 -54.15
CA ASP A 346 8.63 -44.42 -53.18
C ASP A 346 8.42 -42.90 -53.45
N GLY A 347 7.91 -42.53 -54.64
CA GLY A 347 7.63 -41.15 -55.06
C GLY A 347 6.15 -40.75 -55.02
N GLU A 348 5.23 -41.70 -55.00
CA GLU A 348 3.77 -41.51 -54.93
C GLU A 348 3.15 -42.27 -53.74
N GLY A 349 3.77 -42.13 -52.56
CA GLY A 349 3.15 -42.46 -51.28
C GLY A 349 2.58 -41.20 -50.61
N GLY A 350 1.26 -41.00 -50.69
CA GLY A 350 0.51 -39.91 -50.04
C GLY A 350 0.62 -39.84 -48.51
N ASP A 351 1.39 -40.73 -47.89
CA ASP A 351 1.64 -40.76 -46.46
C ASP A 351 2.90 -39.99 -46.04
N GLY A 352 3.88 -39.79 -46.93
CA GLY A 352 5.09 -39.02 -46.61
C GLY A 352 4.83 -37.51 -46.49
N THR A 353 3.89 -36.98 -47.27
CA THR A 353 3.47 -35.57 -47.21
C THR A 353 2.56 -35.32 -46.02
N SER A 354 1.68 -36.27 -45.67
CA SER A 354 0.82 -36.16 -44.48
C SER A 354 1.65 -36.26 -43.19
N ILE A 355 2.65 -37.15 -43.11
CA ILE A 355 3.57 -37.24 -41.96
C ILE A 355 4.46 -36.00 -41.88
N ARG A 356 4.97 -35.47 -43.00
CA ARG A 356 5.72 -34.18 -42.98
C ARG A 356 4.83 -33.00 -42.59
N ALA A 357 3.57 -32.98 -43.02
CA ALA A 357 2.61 -31.95 -42.62
C ALA A 357 2.23 -32.07 -41.13
N GLN A 358 2.08 -33.29 -40.61
CA GLN A 358 1.87 -33.53 -39.18
C GLN A 358 3.10 -33.13 -38.35
N LEU A 359 4.31 -33.41 -38.82
CA LEU A 359 5.54 -32.99 -38.15
C LEU A 359 5.71 -31.47 -38.13
N SER A 360 5.42 -30.77 -39.24
CA SER A 360 5.47 -29.30 -39.26
C SER A 360 4.36 -28.68 -38.40
N HIS A 361 3.18 -29.31 -38.36
CA HIS A 361 2.09 -28.89 -37.48
C HIS A 361 2.47 -29.05 -36.01
N LEU A 362 2.97 -30.23 -35.60
CA LEU A 362 3.43 -30.49 -34.23
C LEU A 362 4.59 -29.56 -33.84
N GLN A 363 5.53 -29.27 -34.75
CA GLN A 363 6.59 -28.27 -34.50
C GLN A 363 6.02 -26.87 -34.27
N SER A 364 5.00 -26.47 -35.04
CA SER A 364 4.32 -25.18 -34.86
C SER A 364 3.55 -25.11 -33.53
N GLU A 365 2.93 -26.21 -33.10
CA GLU A 365 2.24 -26.31 -31.81
C GLU A 365 3.23 -26.30 -30.65
N LEU A 366 4.36 -26.99 -30.79
CA LEU A 366 5.44 -26.97 -29.80
C LEU A 366 6.02 -25.55 -29.65
N GLY A 367 6.23 -24.83 -30.76
CA GLY A 367 6.62 -23.42 -30.72
C GLY A 367 5.57 -22.51 -30.04
N ARG A 368 4.28 -22.72 -30.32
CA ARG A 368 3.18 -21.98 -29.67
C ARG A 368 3.09 -22.26 -28.17
N THR A 369 3.27 -23.51 -27.76
CA THR A 369 3.24 -23.88 -26.34
C THR A 369 4.47 -23.38 -25.59
N GLN A 370 5.66 -23.39 -26.21
CA GLN A 370 6.86 -22.78 -25.66
C GLN A 370 6.70 -21.26 -25.48
N ALA A 371 6.22 -20.55 -26.49
CA ALA A 371 5.93 -19.12 -26.38
C ALA A 371 4.88 -18.81 -25.29
N ARG A 372 3.87 -19.68 -25.13
CA ARG A 372 2.87 -19.55 -24.06
C ARG A 372 3.47 -19.79 -22.67
N LEU A 373 4.40 -20.73 -22.54
CA LEU A 373 5.12 -20.96 -21.28
C LEU A 373 6.06 -19.80 -20.93
N GLU A 374 6.76 -19.23 -21.91
CA GLU A 374 7.60 -18.04 -21.72
C GLU A 374 6.76 -16.84 -21.28
N ALA A 375 5.64 -16.56 -21.96
CA ALA A 375 4.72 -15.48 -21.57
C ALA A 375 4.12 -15.67 -20.17
N LEU A 376 3.85 -16.92 -19.76
CA LEU A 376 3.39 -17.21 -18.40
C LEU A 376 4.50 -17.02 -17.35
N ARG A 377 5.75 -17.36 -17.67
CA ARG A 377 6.90 -17.09 -16.80
C ARG A 377 7.15 -15.60 -16.64
N GLU A 378 7.16 -14.83 -17.73
CA GLU A 378 7.27 -13.37 -17.68
C GLU A 378 6.13 -12.75 -16.85
N ARG A 379 4.91 -13.28 -16.96
CA ARG A 379 3.78 -12.83 -16.14
C ARG A 379 3.95 -13.20 -14.67
N GLN A 380 4.49 -14.38 -14.35
CA GLN A 380 4.81 -14.76 -12.97
C GLN A 380 5.90 -13.88 -12.38
N GLU A 381 7.01 -13.70 -13.10
CA GLU A 381 8.10 -12.80 -12.70
C GLU A 381 7.60 -11.35 -12.53
N GLY A 382 6.72 -10.88 -13.43
CA GLY A 382 6.08 -9.57 -13.31
C GLY A 382 5.19 -9.44 -12.06
N MET A 383 4.44 -10.49 -11.72
CA MET A 383 3.63 -10.53 -10.49
C MET A 383 4.48 -10.60 -9.23
N GLU A 384 5.61 -11.32 -9.27
CA GLU A 384 6.57 -11.38 -8.17
C GLU A 384 7.26 -10.03 -7.95
N LEU A 385 7.70 -9.36 -9.03
CA LEU A 385 8.26 -8.01 -8.94
C LEU A 385 7.23 -7.00 -8.42
N ALA A 386 5.98 -7.08 -8.87
CA ALA A 386 4.89 -6.24 -8.36
C ALA A 386 4.66 -6.50 -6.86
N ARG A 387 4.62 -7.77 -6.43
CA ARG A 387 4.50 -8.15 -5.02
C ARG A 387 5.66 -7.61 -4.19
N LEU A 388 6.90 -7.83 -4.61
CA LEU A 388 8.09 -7.33 -3.91
C LEU A 388 8.12 -5.79 -3.84
N SER A 389 7.64 -5.11 -4.89
CA SER A 389 7.53 -3.64 -4.89
C SER A 389 6.48 -3.13 -3.90
N ALA A 390 5.36 -3.85 -3.76
CA ALA A 390 4.31 -3.54 -2.78
C ALA A 390 4.76 -3.86 -1.35
N GLU A 391 5.50 -4.95 -1.15
CA GLU A 391 6.13 -5.26 0.15
C GLU A 391 7.13 -4.16 0.53
N ARG A 392 7.98 -3.71 -0.40
CA ARG A 392 8.92 -2.61 -0.15
C ARG A 392 8.20 -1.30 0.18
N SER A 393 7.17 -0.92 -0.56
CA SER A 393 6.41 0.31 -0.27
C SER A 393 5.68 0.23 1.07
N PHE A 394 5.19 -0.95 1.46
CA PHE A 394 4.64 -1.19 2.78
C PHE A 394 5.69 -1.01 3.89
N PHE A 395 6.89 -1.60 3.74
CA PHE A 395 7.97 -1.42 4.72
C PHE A 395 8.45 0.04 4.81
N ASP A 396 8.55 0.73 3.67
CA ASP A 396 8.92 2.15 3.62
C ASP A 396 7.86 3.01 4.35
N LEU A 397 6.57 2.78 4.10
CA LEU A 397 5.47 3.46 4.80
C LEU A 397 5.44 3.13 6.29
N ALA A 398 5.59 1.85 6.67
CA ALA A 398 5.65 1.43 8.06
C ALA A 398 6.84 2.10 8.79
N SER A 399 7.99 2.22 8.13
CA SER A 399 9.16 2.92 8.69
C SER A 399 8.91 4.41 8.88
N GLN A 400 8.17 5.06 7.98
CA GLN A 400 7.79 6.47 8.10
C GLN A 400 6.81 6.66 9.27
N VAL A 401 5.81 5.79 9.41
CA VAL A 401 4.82 5.86 10.50
C VAL A 401 5.47 5.59 11.86
N LEU A 402 6.41 4.65 11.94
CA LEU A 402 7.18 4.38 13.17
C LEU A 402 8.14 5.51 13.56
N ARG A 403 8.53 6.37 12.61
CA ARG A 403 9.37 7.56 12.87
C ARG A 403 8.57 8.81 13.24
N LEU A 404 7.25 8.80 13.07
CA LEU A 404 6.42 9.94 13.46
C LEU A 404 6.40 10.09 14.99
N PRO A 405 6.48 11.33 15.53
CA PRO A 405 6.41 11.56 16.96
C PRO A 405 5.04 11.15 17.49
N SER A 406 5.04 10.42 18.62
CA SER A 406 3.90 9.86 19.34
C SER A 406 3.05 10.92 20.08
N ALA A 407 2.79 12.05 19.42
CA ALA A 407 2.09 13.19 20.00
C ALA A 407 0.55 13.03 19.99
N SER A 408 0.01 12.07 19.24
CA SER A 408 -1.43 11.82 19.17
C SER A 408 -1.78 10.36 19.46
N PRO A 409 -2.89 10.08 20.17
CA PRO A 409 -3.27 8.72 20.58
C PRO A 409 -3.58 7.81 19.38
N SER A 410 -4.07 8.37 18.27
CA SER A 410 -4.30 7.63 17.02
C SER A 410 -3.00 7.16 16.36
N VAL A 411 -1.92 7.95 16.44
CA VAL A 411 -0.60 7.55 15.91
C VAL A 411 0.02 6.45 16.77
N ASN A 412 -0.21 6.45 18.09
CA ASN A 412 0.25 5.37 18.97
C ASN A 412 -0.45 4.04 18.69
N LEU A 413 -1.78 4.06 18.52
CA LEU A 413 -2.55 2.87 18.15
C LEU A 413 -2.09 2.31 16.79
N LEU A 414 -1.89 3.17 15.78
CA LEU A 414 -1.36 2.77 14.49
C LEU A 414 0.08 2.22 14.58
N GLN A 415 0.92 2.77 15.45
CA GLN A 415 2.28 2.27 15.68
C GLN A 415 2.27 0.91 16.42
N GLU A 416 1.32 0.67 17.31
CA GLU A 416 1.14 -0.63 18.00
C GLU A 416 0.60 -1.69 17.03
N GLU A 417 -0.43 -1.38 16.24
CA GLU A 417 -0.97 -2.27 15.21
C GLU A 417 0.08 -2.62 14.14
N LEU A 418 0.88 -1.64 13.69
CA LEU A 418 1.97 -1.89 12.73
C LEU A 418 3.09 -2.77 13.33
N ARG A 419 3.39 -2.65 14.62
CA ARG A 419 4.36 -3.53 15.30
C ARG A 419 3.85 -4.97 15.39
N GLU A 420 2.57 -5.16 15.68
CA GLU A 420 1.94 -6.49 15.67
C GLU A 420 1.96 -7.11 14.26
N GLN A 421 1.59 -6.35 13.23
CA GLN A 421 1.57 -6.85 11.84
C GLN A 421 2.98 -7.18 11.31
N LEU A 422 3.99 -6.37 11.63
CA LEU A 422 5.39 -6.65 11.26
C LEU A 422 5.95 -7.89 11.99
N HIS A 423 5.53 -8.15 13.23
CA HIS A 423 5.86 -9.38 13.94
C HIS A 423 5.13 -10.61 13.38
N GLY A 424 3.92 -10.46 12.85
CA GLY A 424 3.19 -11.52 12.15
C GLY A 424 3.82 -11.92 10.81
N LEU A 425 4.38 -10.95 10.06
CA LEU A 425 5.00 -11.17 8.74
C LEU A 425 6.41 -11.78 8.80
N THR A 426 7.10 -11.68 9.93
CA THR A 426 8.45 -12.24 10.13
C THR A 426 8.45 -13.70 10.59
N ALA A 427 7.28 -14.27 10.90
CA ALA A 427 7.15 -15.70 11.16
C ALA A 427 7.08 -16.47 9.82
N PRO A 428 8.07 -17.29 9.46
CA PRO A 428 7.98 -18.10 8.26
C PRO A 428 6.88 -19.13 8.47
N GLN A 429 5.75 -18.96 7.79
CA GLN A 429 4.83 -20.07 7.57
C GLN A 429 5.52 -21.08 6.64
N LEU A 430 6.33 -21.95 7.23
CA LEU A 430 6.70 -23.26 6.68
C LEU A 430 5.40 -24.07 6.53
N SER A 431 4.67 -23.80 5.44
CA SER A 431 3.67 -24.73 4.95
C SER A 431 4.41 -26.00 4.49
N PRO A 432 3.97 -27.19 4.92
CA PRO A 432 4.66 -28.43 4.60
C PRO A 432 4.65 -28.63 3.09
N ALA A 433 5.85 -28.85 2.54
CA ALA A 433 6.03 -29.27 1.17
C ALA A 433 5.14 -30.49 0.90
N THR A 434 4.32 -30.37 -0.12
CA THR A 434 3.58 -31.46 -0.75
C THR A 434 4.58 -32.46 -1.33
N GLU A 435 5.02 -33.40 -0.49
CA GLU A 435 5.65 -34.64 -0.90
C GLU A 435 4.64 -35.51 -1.65
N GLY A 436 5.01 -35.91 -2.87
CA GLY A 436 4.67 -37.23 -3.41
C GLY A 436 3.33 -37.37 -4.13
N ALA A 437 3.33 -37.08 -5.43
CA ALA A 437 2.46 -37.81 -6.37
C ALA A 437 3.11 -37.90 -7.76
N ARG A 438 3.88 -38.97 -7.98
CA ARG A 438 4.07 -39.76 -9.22
C ARG A 438 5.00 -40.94 -8.87
N PRO A 439 4.83 -42.12 -9.48
CA PRO A 439 4.75 -42.34 -10.92
C PRO A 439 3.34 -42.25 -11.53
#